data_AF-A0A920BJD7-F1
#
_entry.id   AF-A0A920BJD7-F1
#
_cell.length_a   1.000
_cell.length_b   1.000
_cell.length_c   1.000
_cell.angle_alpha   90.00
_cell.angle_beta   90.00
_cell.angle_gamma   90.00
#
_symmetry.space_group_name_H-M   'P 1'
#
loop_
_entity.id
_entity.type
_entity.pdbx_description
1 polymer ?
#
loop_
_entity_poly.entity_id
_entity_poly.type
_entity_poly.pdbx_seq_one_letter_code
_entity_poly.pdbx_strand_id
1 'polypeptide(L)'
;MNDRLSVSTGRPLQDTEKFIHTYKESKRVGELPPIIIAAMRDKMITLGARESDGIVFANAARSAIAGSLQRMNENQKPQSDFFIGGMIPTCISTDREAAASVNRKTLSMYVGLPNYRNYWKSVGYKNEMERIEVALSEKDYASLPSLMTDKWLEDVLSLGHPPKSKKA
;
A
#
# COMPACT_ATOMS: atom_id res chain seq x y z
N MET A 1 1.90 3.83 17.64
CA MET A 1 0.81 4.73 17.21
C MET A 1 -0.50 4.34 17.89
N ASN A 2 -0.90 3.07 17.87
CA ASN A 2 -2.13 2.59 18.53
C ASN A 2 -2.05 2.66 20.07
N ASP A 3 -0.91 2.33 20.67
CA ASP A 3 -0.71 2.43 22.13
C ASP A 3 -0.80 3.87 22.65
N ARG A 4 -0.43 4.85 21.81
CA ARG A 4 -0.56 6.28 22.12
C ARG A 4 -2.00 6.78 22.04
N LEU A 5 -2.88 6.05 21.34
CA LEU A 5 -4.28 6.40 21.13
C LEU A 5 -5.22 5.57 22.01
N SER A 6 -4.70 4.67 22.84
CA SER A 6 -5.50 3.69 23.62
C SER A 6 -6.52 2.92 22.77
N VAL A 7 -6.23 2.76 21.48
CA VAL A 7 -7.07 2.00 20.55
C VAL A 7 -6.59 0.57 20.57
N SER A 8 -7.41 -0.31 21.14
CA SER A 8 -7.23 -1.75 20.98
C SER A 8 -7.61 -2.11 19.54
N THR A 9 -6.61 -2.42 18.71
CA THR A 9 -6.87 -2.93 17.36
C THR A 9 -7.28 -4.38 17.45
N GLY A 10 -8.49 -4.72 16.99
CA GLY A 10 -8.96 -6.09 16.91
C GLY A 10 -8.28 -6.86 15.78
N ARG A 11 -8.95 -7.91 15.27
CA ARG A 11 -8.41 -8.74 14.17
C ARG A 11 -8.71 -8.03 12.85
N PRO A 12 -7.69 -7.54 12.09
CA PRO A 12 -7.94 -6.62 10.97
C PRO A 12 -8.96 -7.11 9.93
N LEU A 13 -8.93 -8.40 9.59
CA LEU A 13 -9.88 -9.00 8.65
C LEU A 13 -11.31 -8.98 9.18
N GLN A 14 -11.51 -9.38 10.45
CA GLN A 14 -12.83 -9.43 11.06
C GLN A 14 -13.40 -8.04 11.31
N ASP A 15 -12.57 -7.11 11.76
CA ASP A 15 -13.00 -5.74 12.02
C ASP A 15 -13.41 -5.05 10.71
N THR A 16 -12.66 -5.30 9.62
CA THR A 16 -12.97 -4.76 8.29
C THR A 16 -14.26 -5.38 7.73
N GLU A 17 -14.41 -6.70 7.83
CA GLU A 17 -15.63 -7.40 7.41
C GLU A 17 -16.85 -6.89 8.18
N LYS A 18 -16.75 -6.80 9.50
CA LYS A 18 -17.81 -6.25 10.35
C LYS A 18 -18.16 -4.81 10.00
N PHE A 19 -17.15 -3.97 9.74
CA PHE A 19 -17.37 -2.59 9.32
C PHE A 19 -18.15 -2.54 8.01
N ILE A 20 -17.74 -3.30 7.00
CA ILE A 20 -18.40 -3.35 5.69
C ILE A 20 -19.86 -3.80 5.84
N HIS A 21 -20.14 -4.86 6.59
CA HIS A 21 -21.49 -5.35 6.81
C HIS A 21 -22.36 -4.32 7.54
N THR A 22 -21.84 -3.76 8.64
CA THR A 22 -22.55 -2.72 9.42
C THR A 22 -22.87 -1.50 8.55
N TYR A 23 -21.92 -1.10 7.70
CA TYR A 23 -22.09 0.00 6.77
C TYR A 23 -23.19 -0.30 5.74
N LYS A 24 -23.14 -1.47 5.09
CA LYS A 24 -24.12 -1.89 4.08
C LYS A 24 -25.53 -2.08 4.64
N GLU A 25 -25.64 -2.47 5.90
CA GLU A 25 -26.94 -2.68 6.58
C GLU A 25 -27.51 -1.39 7.20
N SER A 26 -26.78 -0.27 7.15
CA SER A 26 -27.20 0.98 7.77
C SER A 26 -28.49 1.52 7.15
N LYS A 27 -29.49 1.78 7.99
CA LYS A 27 -30.82 2.24 7.58
C LYS A 27 -30.96 3.75 7.76
N ARG A 28 -31.77 4.38 6.90
CA ARG A 28 -32.11 5.82 6.93
C ARG A 28 -30.92 6.75 6.65
N VAL A 29 -29.99 6.32 5.80
CA VAL A 29 -28.75 7.07 5.46
C VAL A 29 -28.67 7.49 3.99
N GLY A 30 -29.71 7.24 3.19
CA GLY A 30 -29.71 7.50 1.75
C GLY A 30 -28.95 6.42 0.96
N GLU A 31 -28.54 6.77 -0.26
CA GLU A 31 -27.66 5.92 -1.07
C GLU A 31 -26.26 5.88 -0.45
N LEU A 32 -25.71 4.68 -0.30
CA LEU A 32 -24.38 4.48 0.25
C LEU A 32 -23.33 4.64 -0.86
N PRO A 33 -22.29 5.49 -0.68
CA PRO A 33 -21.19 5.54 -1.63
C PRO A 33 -20.42 4.21 -1.68
N PRO A 34 -19.67 3.96 -2.78
CA PRO A 34 -18.84 2.77 -2.92
C PRO A 34 -17.82 2.64 -1.79
N ILE A 35 -17.65 1.41 -1.29
CA ILE A 35 -16.66 1.08 -0.27
C ILE A 35 -15.41 0.56 -0.95
N ILE A 36 -14.34 1.35 -0.89
CA ILE A 36 -13.01 0.97 -1.39
C ILE A 36 -12.09 0.75 -0.19
N ILE A 37 -11.49 -0.44 -0.07
CA ILE A 37 -10.62 -0.76 1.08
C ILE A 37 -9.14 -0.83 0.70
N ALA A 38 -8.26 -0.44 1.63
CA ALA A 38 -6.83 -0.64 1.45
C ALA A 38 -6.47 -2.13 1.62
N ALA A 39 -5.93 -2.76 0.57
CA ALA A 39 -5.59 -4.17 0.58
C ALA A 39 -4.25 -4.42 -0.12
N MET A 40 -3.35 -5.15 0.54
CA MET A 40 -2.03 -5.48 -0.02
C MET A 40 -1.70 -6.98 -0.02
N ARG A 41 -2.16 -7.71 1.00
CA ARG A 41 -1.88 -9.14 1.15
C ARG A 41 -3.11 -9.95 0.77
N ASP A 42 -2.90 -11.14 0.25
CA ASP A 42 -3.91 -12.01 -0.33
C ASP A 42 -5.19 -12.11 0.51
N LYS A 43 -5.10 -12.33 1.83
CA LYS A 43 -6.29 -12.41 2.70
C LYS A 43 -7.18 -11.16 2.68
N MET A 44 -6.58 -9.97 2.69
CA MET A 44 -7.34 -8.70 2.66
C MET A 44 -7.81 -8.38 1.24
N ILE A 45 -7.04 -8.77 0.22
CA ILE A 45 -7.42 -8.66 -1.19
C ILE A 45 -8.66 -9.53 -1.46
N THR A 46 -8.65 -10.78 -1.01
CA THR A 46 -9.78 -11.71 -1.11
C THR A 46 -11.00 -11.20 -0.34
N LEU A 47 -10.82 -10.62 0.85
CA LEU A 47 -11.93 -9.99 1.59
C LEU A 47 -12.52 -8.82 0.79
N GLY A 48 -11.69 -7.93 0.25
CA GLY A 48 -12.15 -6.81 -0.58
C GLY A 48 -12.91 -7.28 -1.82
N ALA A 49 -12.34 -8.23 -2.57
CA ALA A 49 -12.99 -8.81 -3.74
C ALA A 49 -14.35 -9.45 -3.45
N ARG A 50 -14.57 -9.94 -2.22
CA ARG A 50 -15.83 -10.54 -1.79
C ARG A 50 -16.83 -9.51 -1.28
N GLU A 51 -16.39 -8.56 -0.45
CA GLU A 51 -17.28 -7.77 0.40
C GLU A 51 -17.33 -6.28 0.01
N SER A 52 -16.40 -5.75 -0.80
CA SER A 52 -16.30 -4.32 -1.12
C SER A 52 -16.51 -4.01 -2.61
N ASP A 53 -16.58 -2.72 -2.93
CA ASP A 53 -16.75 -2.23 -4.31
C ASP A 53 -15.41 -1.99 -5.01
N GLY A 54 -14.31 -2.13 -4.26
CA GLY A 54 -12.97 -2.11 -4.80
C GLY A 54 -11.88 -2.19 -3.74
N ILE A 55 -10.64 -2.24 -4.22
CA ILE A 55 -9.43 -2.19 -3.39
C ILE A 55 -8.47 -1.11 -3.87
N VAL A 56 -7.66 -0.60 -2.93
CA VAL A 56 -6.50 0.23 -3.20
C VAL A 56 -5.23 -0.45 -2.68
N PHE A 57 -4.26 -0.62 -3.57
CA PHE A 57 -2.89 -0.98 -3.22
C PHE A 57 -2.14 0.27 -2.77
N ALA A 58 -1.70 0.32 -1.53
CA ALA A 58 -0.89 1.42 -1.00
C ALA A 58 0.59 1.06 -1.01
N ASN A 59 1.44 1.81 -1.73
CA ASN A 59 2.89 1.58 -1.83
C ASN A 59 3.28 0.14 -2.19
N ALA A 60 2.44 -0.53 -2.98
CA ALA A 60 2.71 -1.88 -3.44
C ALA A 60 3.86 -1.88 -4.47
N ALA A 61 4.63 -2.96 -4.49
CA ALA A 61 5.61 -3.19 -5.54
C ALA A 61 4.87 -3.46 -6.85
N ARG A 62 5.13 -2.63 -7.88
CA ARG A 62 4.53 -2.74 -9.21
C ARG A 62 4.74 -4.13 -9.79
N SER A 63 5.95 -4.67 -9.64
CA SER A 63 6.33 -6.02 -10.08
C SER A 63 5.44 -7.13 -9.50
N ALA A 64 4.83 -6.92 -8.32
CA ALA A 64 4.00 -7.91 -7.63
C ALA A 64 2.51 -7.81 -7.99
N ILE A 65 2.05 -6.69 -8.56
CA ILE A 65 0.61 -6.42 -8.77
C ILE A 65 -0.03 -7.48 -9.65
N ALA A 66 0.59 -7.85 -10.78
CA ALA A 66 0.03 -8.83 -11.70
C ALA A 66 -0.26 -10.17 -11.00
N GLY A 67 0.69 -10.68 -10.22
CA GLY A 67 0.52 -11.92 -9.45
C GLY A 67 -0.55 -11.79 -8.35
N SER A 68 -0.64 -10.64 -7.68
CA SER A 68 -1.69 -10.38 -6.69
C SER A 68 -3.09 -10.38 -7.31
N LEU A 69 -3.25 -9.79 -8.49
CA LEU A 69 -4.52 -9.77 -9.23
C LEU A 69 -4.90 -11.15 -9.76
N GLN A 70 -3.91 -11.95 -10.20
CA GLN A 70 -4.16 -13.34 -10.58
C GLN A 70 -4.69 -14.14 -9.37
N ARG A 71 -3.97 -14.12 -8.24
CA ARG A 71 -4.40 -14.82 -7.02
C ARG A 71 -5.73 -14.31 -6.48
N MET A 72 -6.02 -13.01 -6.64
CA MET A 72 -7.35 -12.46 -6.33
C MET A 72 -8.42 -13.17 -7.15
N ASN A 73 -8.30 -13.20 -8.48
CA ASN A 73 -9.28 -13.83 -9.35
C ASN A 73 -9.43 -15.34 -9.11
N GLU A 74 -8.33 -16.04 -8.80
CA GLU A 74 -8.34 -17.47 -8.47
C GLU A 74 -9.05 -17.77 -7.14
N ASN A 75 -8.81 -16.95 -6.11
CA ASN A 75 -9.39 -17.17 -4.78
C ASN A 75 -10.82 -16.61 -4.66
N GLN A 76 -11.08 -15.47 -5.28
CA GLN A 76 -12.35 -14.76 -5.24
C GLN A 76 -12.45 -13.81 -6.43
N LYS A 77 -13.16 -14.23 -7.47
CA LYS A 77 -13.48 -13.34 -8.59
C LYS A 77 -14.35 -12.17 -8.09
N PRO A 78 -13.93 -10.91 -8.30
CA PRO A 78 -14.73 -9.75 -7.89
C PRO A 78 -15.92 -9.53 -8.84
N GLN A 79 -16.83 -8.65 -8.44
CA GLN A 79 -17.91 -8.15 -9.28
C GLN A 79 -17.39 -7.38 -10.52
N SER A 80 -18.21 -7.25 -11.56
CA SER A 80 -17.79 -6.73 -12.87
C SER A 80 -17.35 -5.28 -12.88
N ASP A 81 -17.86 -4.46 -11.96
CA ASP A 81 -17.58 -3.03 -11.79
C ASP A 81 -16.58 -2.74 -10.66
N PHE A 82 -15.89 -3.77 -10.18
CA PHE A 82 -14.96 -3.67 -9.08
C PHE A 82 -13.77 -2.74 -9.36
N PHE A 83 -13.58 -1.75 -8.50
CA PHE A 83 -12.51 -0.77 -8.63
C PHE A 83 -11.16 -1.30 -8.14
N ILE A 84 -10.10 -1.05 -8.91
CA ILE A 84 -8.72 -1.35 -8.54
C ILE A 84 -7.91 -0.06 -8.63
N GLY A 85 -7.48 0.45 -7.47
CA GLY A 85 -6.67 1.66 -7.35
C GLY A 85 -5.24 1.39 -6.87
N GLY A 86 -4.33 2.30 -7.22
CA GLY A 86 -2.98 2.35 -6.69
C GLY A 86 -2.73 3.70 -6.01
N MET A 87 -2.43 3.69 -4.71
CA MET A 87 -1.92 4.86 -3.99
C MET A 87 -0.39 4.78 -3.99
N ILE A 88 0.24 5.63 -4.80
CA ILE A 88 1.67 5.62 -5.04
C ILE A 88 2.22 7.03 -4.72
N PRO A 89 3.22 7.16 -3.83
CA PRO A 89 3.89 8.42 -3.59
C PRO A 89 4.53 8.89 -4.90
N THR A 90 4.29 10.14 -5.26
CA THR A 90 4.65 10.67 -6.57
C THR A 90 5.37 12.00 -6.38
N CYS A 91 6.56 12.10 -6.97
CA CYS A 91 7.31 13.35 -7.06
C CYS A 91 7.74 13.51 -8.52
N ILE A 92 7.26 14.59 -9.16
CA ILE A 92 7.57 14.91 -10.56
C ILE A 92 8.63 16.01 -10.52
N SER A 93 9.80 15.72 -11.09
CA SER A 93 10.92 16.65 -11.13
C SER A 93 11.82 16.31 -12.33
N THR A 94 12.53 17.32 -12.84
CA THR A 94 13.65 17.10 -13.76
C THR A 94 14.93 16.67 -13.03
N ASP A 95 14.98 16.85 -11.71
CA ASP A 95 16.02 16.35 -10.83
C ASP A 95 15.56 15.03 -10.20
N ARG A 96 16.06 13.91 -10.76
CA ARG A 96 15.74 12.55 -10.31
C ARG A 96 16.19 12.32 -8.87
N GLU A 97 17.36 12.81 -8.49
CA GLU A 97 17.94 12.56 -7.18
C GLU A 97 17.16 13.30 -6.09
N ALA A 98 16.78 14.56 -6.35
CA ALA A 98 15.90 15.30 -5.47
C ALA A 98 14.53 14.63 -5.32
N ALA A 99 13.92 14.16 -6.42
CA ALA A 99 12.65 13.43 -6.37
C ALA A 99 12.74 12.13 -5.57
N ALA A 100 13.81 11.36 -5.77
CA ALA A 100 14.07 10.15 -5.02
C ALA A 100 14.25 10.43 -3.52
N SER A 101 14.96 11.51 -3.16
CA SER A 101 15.14 11.95 -1.78
C SER A 101 13.82 12.33 -1.10
N VAL A 102 12.93 13.05 -1.79
CA VAL A 102 11.59 13.37 -1.30
C VAL A 102 10.78 12.09 -1.06
N ASN A 103 10.76 11.17 -2.02
CA ASN A 103 9.99 9.94 -1.89
C ASN A 103 10.51 9.02 -0.78
N ARG A 104 11.84 8.95 -0.58
CA ARG A 104 12.42 8.23 0.56
C ARG A 104 11.94 8.79 1.89
N LYS A 105 11.89 10.12 2.04
CA LYS A 105 11.35 10.78 3.25
C LYS A 105 9.88 10.40 3.47
N THR A 106 9.06 10.37 2.43
CA THR A 106 7.66 9.92 2.51
C THR A 106 7.56 8.45 2.92
N LEU A 107 8.40 7.59 2.36
CA LEU A 107 8.39 6.15 2.63
C LEU A 107 9.00 5.76 3.97
N SER A 108 9.77 6.63 4.64
CA SER A 108 10.34 6.39 5.98
C SER A 108 9.29 5.98 7.00
N MET A 109 8.10 6.60 6.97
CA MET A 109 7.00 6.19 7.86
C MET A 109 6.53 4.76 7.56
N TYR A 110 6.37 4.41 6.29
CA TYR A 110 5.84 3.12 5.87
C TYR A 110 6.81 1.97 6.11
N VAL A 111 8.12 2.17 5.89
CA VAL A 111 9.12 1.17 6.26
C VAL A 111 9.21 0.96 7.76
N GLY A 112 8.76 1.93 8.56
CA GLY A 112 8.57 1.79 10.02
C GLY A 112 7.43 0.83 10.40
N LEU A 113 6.49 0.53 9.51
CA LEU A 113 5.32 -0.30 9.80
C LEU A 113 5.56 -1.80 9.48
N PRO A 114 5.41 -2.71 10.46
CA PRO A 114 5.69 -4.14 10.25
C PRO A 114 4.86 -4.79 9.14
N ASN A 115 3.61 -4.40 8.95
CA ASN A 115 2.74 -4.94 7.91
C ASN A 115 3.24 -4.60 6.49
N TYR A 116 3.80 -3.41 6.29
CA TYR A 116 4.39 -3.01 5.01
C TYR A 116 5.71 -3.74 4.74
N ARG A 117 6.59 -3.82 5.75
CA ARG A 117 7.83 -4.63 5.63
C ARG A 117 7.53 -6.09 5.32
N ASN A 118 6.59 -6.71 6.04
CA ASN A 118 6.20 -8.10 5.78
C ASN A 118 5.65 -8.30 4.36
N TYR A 119 4.93 -7.31 3.82
CA TYR A 119 4.53 -7.33 2.41
C TYR A 119 5.74 -7.28 1.48
N TRP A 120 6.64 -6.29 1.61
CA TRP A 120 7.81 -6.16 0.73
C TRP A 120 8.76 -7.38 0.82
N LYS A 121 8.92 -7.98 2.01
CA LYS A 121 9.63 -9.26 2.20
C LYS A 121 9.01 -10.39 1.37
N SER A 122 7.68 -10.46 1.31
CA SER A 122 6.96 -11.50 0.55
C SER A 122 7.04 -11.35 -0.97
N VAL A 123 7.46 -10.19 -1.47
CA VAL A 123 7.51 -9.88 -2.91
C VAL A 123 8.93 -9.60 -3.42
N GLY A 124 9.96 -10.08 -2.69
CA GLY A 124 11.34 -10.11 -3.19
C GLY A 124 12.30 -9.09 -2.59
N TYR A 125 11.87 -8.27 -1.63
CA TYR A 125 12.71 -7.26 -0.97
C TYR A 125 13.08 -7.63 0.46
N LYS A 126 13.38 -8.92 0.68
CA LYS A 126 13.67 -9.46 2.02
C LYS A 126 14.88 -8.77 2.65
N ASN A 127 15.98 -8.69 1.91
CA ASN A 127 17.24 -8.16 2.41
C ASN A 127 17.15 -6.67 2.74
N GLU A 128 16.46 -5.87 1.92
CA GLU A 128 16.20 -4.45 2.19
C GLU A 128 15.45 -4.28 3.51
N MET A 129 14.37 -5.04 3.70
CA MET A 129 13.53 -4.91 4.89
C MET A 129 14.21 -5.43 6.16
N GLU A 130 15.05 -6.46 6.07
CA GLU A 130 15.82 -6.96 7.22
C GLU A 130 16.88 -5.94 7.67
N ARG A 131 17.57 -5.25 6.75
CA ARG A 131 18.47 -4.14 7.11
C ARG A 131 17.71 -2.99 7.78
N ILE A 132 16.53 -2.65 7.28
CA ILE A 132 15.65 -1.66 7.89
C ILE A 132 15.22 -2.09 9.29
N GLU A 133 14.91 -3.38 9.50
CA GLU A 133 14.55 -3.93 10.82
C GLU A 133 15.71 -3.79 11.83
N VAL A 134 16.95 -4.03 11.40
CA VAL A 134 18.15 -3.77 12.23
C VAL A 134 18.23 -2.30 12.62
N ALA A 135 18.20 -1.37 11.65
CA ALA A 135 18.27 0.07 11.93
C ALA A 135 17.14 0.56 12.86
N LEU A 136 15.92 0.06 12.67
CA LEU A 136 14.79 0.36 13.56
C LEU A 136 15.02 -0.16 14.99
N SER A 137 15.62 -1.33 15.15
CA SER A 137 15.92 -1.92 16.47
C SER A 137 16.97 -1.10 17.23
N GLU A 138 17.92 -0.52 16.50
CA GLU A 138 18.98 0.36 17.01
C GLU A 138 18.52 1.82 17.17
N LYS A 139 17.26 2.13 16.78
CA LYS A 139 16.70 3.49 16.72
C LYS A 139 17.48 4.43 15.79
N ASP A 140 18.19 3.87 14.82
CA ASP A 140 18.89 4.62 13.77
C ASP A 140 17.92 5.00 12.64
N TYR A 141 17.05 5.97 12.93
CA TYR A 141 16.10 6.48 11.93
C TYR A 141 16.79 7.28 10.83
N ALA A 142 18.01 7.77 11.07
CA ALA A 142 18.76 8.60 10.14
C ALA A 142 19.28 7.80 8.95
N SER A 143 19.62 6.51 9.14
CA SER A 143 20.07 5.65 8.05
C SER A 143 18.94 5.11 7.16
N LEU A 144 17.68 5.14 7.60
CA LEU A 144 16.55 4.52 6.86
C LEU A 144 16.48 4.92 5.38
N PRO A 145 16.61 6.21 4.99
CA PRO A 145 16.58 6.59 3.57
C PRO A 145 17.66 5.91 2.73
N SER A 146 18.85 5.69 3.29
CA SER A 146 19.97 5.04 2.58
C SER A 146 19.76 3.55 2.37
N LEU A 147 18.94 2.91 3.22
CA LEU A 147 18.60 1.49 3.12
C LEU A 147 17.51 1.19 2.08
N MET A 148 16.78 2.22 1.65
CA MET A 148 15.81 2.18 0.56
C MET A 148 16.55 2.24 -0.79
N THR A 149 16.85 1.06 -1.35
CA THR A 149 17.58 0.91 -2.61
C THR A 149 16.83 1.57 -3.76
N ASP A 150 17.56 2.09 -4.76
CA ASP A 150 16.96 2.65 -5.99
C ASP A 150 16.02 1.64 -6.66
N LYS A 151 16.41 0.35 -6.69
CA LYS A 151 15.58 -0.73 -7.22
C LYS A 151 14.23 -0.85 -6.50
N TRP A 152 14.24 -0.90 -5.17
CA TRP A 152 13.00 -0.97 -4.40
C TRP A 152 12.17 0.30 -4.58
N LEU A 153 12.82 1.46 -4.56
CA LEU A 153 12.21 2.76 -4.72
C LEU A 153 11.47 2.85 -6.07
N GLU A 154 12.13 2.49 -7.17
CA GLU A 154 11.53 2.48 -8.51
C GLU A 154 10.36 1.50 -8.68
N ASP A 155 10.31 0.45 -7.86
CA ASP A 155 9.22 -0.54 -7.94
C ASP A 155 7.99 -0.12 -7.12
N VAL A 156 8.15 0.67 -6.06
CA VAL A 156 7.04 1.12 -5.19
C VAL A 156 6.59 2.56 -5.48
N LEU A 157 7.21 3.22 -6.46
CA LEU A 157 6.96 4.64 -6.81
C LEU A 157 6.78 4.84 -8.31
N SER A 158 6.25 6.00 -8.65
CA SER A 158 6.36 6.57 -9.99
C SER A 158 7.36 7.74 -9.96
N LEU A 159 8.46 7.60 -10.71
CA LEU A 159 9.40 8.69 -11.00
C LEU A 159 9.12 9.17 -12.43
N GLY A 160 8.43 10.30 -12.56
CA GLY A 160 8.09 10.89 -13.86
C GLY A 160 8.94 12.11 -14.16
N HIS A 161 9.43 12.21 -15.40
CA HIS A 161 9.78 13.52 -15.98
C HIS A 161 8.50 14.15 -16.53
N PRO A 162 8.31 15.49 -16.43
CA PRO A 162 7.20 16.13 -17.12
C PRO A 162 7.28 15.81 -18.62
N PRO A 163 6.13 15.59 -19.29
CA PRO A 163 6.14 15.32 -20.73
C PRO A 163 6.88 16.46 -21.43
N LYS A 164 7.85 16.12 -22.29
CA LYS A 164 8.41 17.10 -23.22
C LYS A 164 7.23 17.73 -23.95
N SER A 165 7.12 19.05 -23.92
CA SER A 165 6.08 19.77 -24.64
C SER A 165 6.01 19.21 -26.06
N LYS A 166 4.86 18.65 -26.45
CA LYS A 166 4.59 18.41 -27.86
C LYS A 166 4.59 19.79 -28.47
N LYS A 167 5.62 20.12 -29.26
CA LYS A 167 5.56 21.28 -30.14
C LYS A 167 4.29 21.13 -30.97
N ALA A 168 3.42 22.13 -30.89
CA ALA A 168 2.29 22.30 -31.78
C ALA A 168 2.77 22.43 -33.23
#